data_AF-A0A2D7MPW8-F1
#
_entry.id   AF-A0A2D7MPW8-F1
#
_cell.length_a   1.000
_cell.length_b   1.000
_cell.length_c   1.000
_cell.angle_alpha   90.00
_cell.angle_beta   90.00
_cell.angle_gamma   90.00
#
_symmetry.space_group_name_H-M   'P 1'
#
loop_
_entity.id
_entity.type
_entity.pdbx_description
1 polymer ?
#
loop_
_entity_poly.entity_id
_entity_poly.type
_entity_poly.pdbx_seq_one_letter_code
_entity_poly.pdbx_strand_id
1 'polypeptide(L)' 'MTKNEKVKFCIEQLEFLYPEIPIPLDHKDPYTLLIAVLMSAQSTDV' A
#
# COMPACT_ATOMS: atom_id res chain seq x y z
N MET A 1 1.54 17.71 20.90
CA MET A 1 1.08 16.43 20.32
C MET A 1 1.85 15.26 20.88
N THR A 2 1.13 14.29 21.45
CA THR A 2 1.65 12.97 21.80
C THR A 2 1.95 12.14 20.55
N LYS A 3 2.71 11.05 20.70
CA LYS A 3 2.98 10.13 19.57
C LYS A 3 1.68 9.58 18.96
N ASN A 4 0.70 9.26 19.81
CA ASN A 4 -0.61 8.76 19.35
C ASN A 4 -1.38 9.79 18.54
N GLU A 5 -1.37 11.05 18.97
CA GLU A 5 -2.01 12.14 18.23
C GLU A 5 -1.35 12.36 16.86
N LYS A 6 -0.03 12.22 16.76
CA LYS A 6 0.70 12.33 15.48
C LYS A 6 0.36 11.22 14.52
N VAL A 7 0.31 9.97 15.01
CA VAL A 7 -0.08 8.82 14.20
C VAL A 7 -1.51 9.00 13.68
N LYS A 8 -2.44 9.41 14.55
CA LYS A 8 -3.83 9.65 14.16
C LYS A 8 -3.94 10.72 13.07
N PHE A 9 -3.26 11.86 13.27
CA PHE A 9 -3.23 12.92 12.26
C PHE A 9 -2.67 12.44 10.92
N CYS A 10 -1.56 11.70 10.91
CA CYS A 10 -0.99 11.18 9.66
C CYS A 10 -1.95 10.23 8.92
N ILE A 11 -2.64 9.34 9.64
CA ILE A 11 -3.62 8.42 9.05
C ILE A 11 -4.77 9.21 8.43
N GLU A 12 -5.37 10.15 9.16
CA GLU A 12 -6.47 10.98 8.68
C GLU A 12 -6.09 11.78 7.42
N GLN A 13 -4.86 12.32 7.37
CA GLN A 13 -4.37 13.03 6.19
C GLN A 13 -4.14 12.08 5.00
N LEU A 14 -3.60 10.88 5.23
CA LEU A 14 -3.39 9.91 4.15
C LEU A 14 -4.72 9.41 3.58
N GLU A 15 -5.72 9.15 4.41
CA GLU A 15 -7.07 8.77 3.98
C GLU A 15 -7.76 9.89 3.18
N PHE A 16 -7.55 11.16 3.56
CA PHE A 16 -8.06 12.31 2.81
C PHE A 16 -7.36 12.49 1.45
N LEU A 17 -6.03 12.32 1.40
CA LEU A 17 -5.23 12.50 0.19
C LEU A 17 -5.38 11.34 -0.80
N TYR A 18 -5.60 10.12 -0.32
CA TYR A 18 -5.67 8.90 -1.11
C TYR A 18 -6.98 8.14 -0.81
N PRO A 19 -8.14 8.68 -1.22
CA PRO A 19 -9.45 8.08 -0.92
C PRO A 19 -9.66 6.73 -1.62
N GLU A 20 -9.00 6.50 -2.75
CA GLU A 20 -8.95 5.23 -3.45
C GLU A 20 -7.49 4.84 -3.65
N ILE A 21 -7.12 3.63 -3.21
CA ILE A 21 -5.79 3.07 -3.41
C ILE A 21 -5.86 2.02 -4.53
N PRO A 22 -4.95 2.07 -5.53
CA PRO A 22 -4.90 1.07 -6.57
C PRO A 22 -4.44 -0.28 -6.00
N ILE A 23 -4.76 -1.35 -6.72
CA ILE A 23 -4.23 -2.68 -6.42
C ILE A 23 -2.70 -2.64 -6.58
N PRO A 24 -1.92 -3.09 -5.58
CA PRO A 24 -0.48 -2.86 -5.54
C PRO A 24 0.32 -3.62 -6.60
N LEU A 25 -0.16 -4.79 -7.04
CA LEU A 25 0.49 -5.62 -8.05
C LEU A 25 -0.56 -6.18 -9.00
N ASP A 26 -0.29 -6.18 -10.30
CA ASP A 26 -1.18 -6.80 -11.29
C ASP A 26 -1.27 -8.32 -11.08
N HIS A 27 -2.49 -8.81 -10.87
CA HIS A 27 -2.75 -10.24 -10.68
C HIS A 27 -4.17 -10.59 -11.09
N LYS A 28 -4.39 -11.86 -11.46
CA LYS A 28 -5.71 -12.39 -11.85
C LYS A 28 -6.28 -13.34 -10.81
N ASP A 29 -5.41 -13.92 -9.99
CA ASP A 29 -5.73 -14.93 -9.00
C ASP A 29 -4.67 -14.97 -7.88
N PRO A 30 -4.93 -15.64 -6.75
CA PRO A 30 -4.00 -15.68 -5.61
C PRO A 30 -2.62 -16.27 -5.95
N TYR A 31 -2.54 -17.20 -6.92
CA TYR A 31 -1.26 -17.77 -7.34
C TYR A 31 -0.43 -16.74 -8.11
N THR A 32 -1.03 -16.02 -9.05
CA THR A 32 -0.34 -14.92 -9.76
C THR A 32 0.09 -13.79 -8.84
N LEU A 33 -0.69 -13.47 -7.80
CA LEU A 33 -0.30 -12.50 -6.78
C LEU A 33 0.93 -12.95 -5.99
N LEU A 34 0.98 -14.22 -5.58
CA LEU A 34 2.14 -14.77 -4.87
C LEU A 34 3.42 -14.61 -5.69
N ILE A 35 3.36 -14.91 -6.99
CA ILE A 35 4.50 -14.74 -7.89
C ILE A 35 4.87 -13.25 -8.04
N ALA A 36 3.89 -12.36 -8.23
CA ALA A 36 4.15 -10.92 -8.33
C ALA A 36 4.85 -10.37 -7.07
N VAL A 37 4.44 -10.80 -5.88
CA VAL A 37 5.05 -10.40 -4.60
C VAL A 37 6.48 -10.90 -4.48
N LEU A 38 6.78 -12.12 -4.94
CA LEU A 38 8.15 -12.62 -4.94
C LEU A 38 9.07 -11.81 -5.86
N MET A 39 8.53 -11.33 -6.99
CA MET A 39 9.28 -10.53 -7.97
C MET A 39 9.46 -9.07 -7.55
N SER A 40 8.57 -8.52 -6.71
CA SER A 40 8.68 -7.12 -6.25
C SER A 40 9.81 -6.88 -5.25
N ALA A 41 10.41 -7.94 -4.70
CA ALA A 41 11.55 -7.82 -3.81
C ALA A 41 12.71 -7.07 -4.49
N GLN A 42 13.08 -5.91 -3.94
CA GLN A 42 14.12 -5.01 -4.45
C GLN A 42 13.91 -4.54 -5.91
N SER A 43 12.67 -4.55 -6.38
CA SER A 43 12.28 -4.10 -7.73
C SER A 43 11.19 -3.03 -7.62
N THR A 44 10.94 -2.29 -8.71
CA THR A 44 9.81 -1.37 -8.81
C THR A 44 8.68 -2.01 -9.58
N ASP A 45 7.44 -1.71 -9.19
CA ASP A 45 6.24 -2.19 -9.89
C ASP A 45 5.94 -1.37 -11.18
N VAL A 46 6.93 -0.59 -11.66
CA VAL A 46 6.87 0.37 -12.79
C VAL A 46 7.94 0.05 -13.82
#